data_AF-A0A842WTG7-F1
#
_entry.id   AF-A0A842WTG7-F1
#
_cell.length_a   1.000
_cell.length_b   1.000
_cell.length_c   1.000
_cell.angle_alpha   90.00
_cell.angle_beta   90.00
_cell.angle_gamma   90.00
#
_symmetry.space_group_name_H-M   'P 1'
#
loop_
_entity.id
_entity.type
_entity.pdbx_description
1 polymer ?
#
loop_
_entity_poly.entity_id
_entity_poly.type
_entity_poly.pdbx_seq_one_letter_code
_entity_poly.pdbx_strand_id
1 'polypeptide(L)'
;MQRTDLTLKQDRLTDYSAEKIQEMTTAEYTPISVPSSRFLDIDKDYKSHPLWPILVESVRRSPLYAGLVGYFRSKIKPSSPDINPRELASMLSITIGEALVILHECNGQE
;
A
#
# COMPACT_ATOMS: atom_id res chain seq x y z
N MET A 1 29.60 25.01 38.79
CA MET A 1 29.04 24.18 37.69
C MET A 1 29.13 22.72 38.11
N GLN A 2 28.04 22.10 38.52
CA GLN A 2 27.99 20.65 38.75
C GLN A 2 27.32 20.01 37.52
N ARG A 3 28.04 19.12 36.84
CA ARG A 3 27.49 18.31 35.75
C ARG A 3 26.72 17.16 36.39
N THR A 4 25.42 17.08 36.16
CA THR A 4 24.62 15.90 36.50
C THR A 4 24.80 14.88 35.38
N ASP A 5 25.52 13.80 35.67
CA ASP A 5 25.59 12.63 34.80
C ASP A 5 24.23 11.91 34.83
N LEU A 6 23.46 12.06 33.74
CA LEU A 6 22.24 11.30 33.52
C LEU A 6 22.62 9.90 33.03
N THR A 7 22.79 8.99 33.98
CA THR A 7 22.90 7.55 33.68
C THR A 7 21.56 7.06 33.12
N LEU A 8 21.49 6.84 31.81
CA LEU A 8 20.42 6.08 31.17
C LEU A 8 20.60 4.61 31.59
N LYS A 9 19.84 4.18 32.61
CA LYS A 9 19.73 2.77 32.96
C LYS A 9 18.79 2.11 31.96
N GLN A 10 19.34 1.29 31.08
CA GLN A 10 18.54 0.43 30.21
C GLN A 10 18.12 -0.80 31.02
N ASP A 11 16.87 -0.83 31.46
CA ASP A 11 16.29 -1.98 32.15
C ASP A 11 16.21 -3.18 31.18
N ARG A 12 16.46 -4.40 31.69
CA ARG A 12 16.36 -5.60 30.86
C ARG A 12 14.89 -5.94 30.64
N LEU A 13 14.56 -6.35 29.42
CA LEU A 13 13.21 -6.79 29.02
C LEU A 13 12.66 -7.94 29.88
N THR A 14 13.51 -8.64 30.64
CA THR A 14 13.15 -9.74 31.52
C THR A 14 12.76 -9.32 32.93
N ASP A 15 12.99 -8.06 33.30
CA ASP A 15 12.84 -7.59 34.68
C ASP A 15 11.41 -7.08 34.97
N TYR A 16 10.50 -7.18 34.00
CA TYR A 16 9.09 -6.87 34.20
C TYR A 16 8.43 -7.92 35.09
N SER A 17 7.89 -7.49 36.23
CA SER A 17 7.01 -8.31 37.06
C SER A 17 5.73 -8.70 36.30
N ALA A 18 5.14 -9.85 36.64
CA ALA A 18 3.93 -10.36 35.98
C ALA A 18 2.77 -9.35 35.95
N GLU A 19 2.67 -8.53 36.99
CA GLU A 19 1.68 -7.46 37.15
C GLU A 19 1.83 -6.37 36.08
N LYS A 20 3.08 -5.98 35.76
CA LYS A 20 3.40 -4.98 34.74
C LYS A 20 3.24 -5.53 33.32
N ILE A 21 3.48 -6.83 33.14
CA ILE A 21 3.15 -7.53 31.89
C ILE A 21 1.63 -7.56 31.70
N GLN A 22 0.86 -7.86 32.75
CA GLN A 22 -0.61 -7.81 32.71
C GLN A 22 -1.11 -6.42 32.34
N GLU A 23 -0.59 -5.36 32.95
CA GLU A 23 -0.97 -3.97 32.64
C GLU A 23 -0.67 -3.59 31.18
N MET A 24 0.47 -4.02 30.62
CA MET A 24 0.80 -3.84 29.20
C MET A 24 -0.08 -4.68 28.26
N THR A 25 -0.61 -5.81 28.74
CA THR A 25 -1.48 -6.71 27.97
C THR A 25 -2.97 -6.30 28.10
N THR A 26 -3.30 -5.42 29.04
CA THR A 26 -4.63 -4.82 29.27
C THR A 26 -4.90 -3.60 28.36
N ALA A 27 -4.17 -3.42 27.26
CA ALA A 27 -4.76 -2.69 26.13
C ALA A 27 -5.76 -3.64 25.48
N GLU A 28 -7.07 -3.36 25.62
CA GLU A 28 -8.14 -4.18 25.04
C GLU A 28 -7.97 -4.33 23.51
N TYR A 29 -7.27 -5.37 23.07
CA TYR A 29 -7.23 -5.78 21.68
C TYR A 29 -8.54 -6.48 21.38
N THR A 30 -9.53 -5.73 20.90
CA THR A 30 -10.64 -6.34 20.16
C THR A 30 -10.06 -6.83 18.84
N PRO A 31 -10.02 -8.15 18.55
CA PRO A 31 -9.62 -8.61 17.24
C PRO A 31 -10.64 -8.09 16.22
N ILE A 32 -10.32 -6.99 15.57
CA ILE A 32 -11.04 -6.55 14.39
C ILE A 32 -10.81 -7.62 13.32
N SER A 33 -11.85 -8.39 13.03
CA SER A 33 -11.87 -9.30 11.88
C SER A 33 -11.89 -8.44 10.62
N VAL A 34 -10.70 -7.99 10.20
CA VAL A 34 -10.54 -7.31 8.92
C VAL A 34 -10.54 -8.39 7.83
N PRO A 35 -11.42 -8.30 6.83
CA PRO A 35 -11.39 -9.24 5.72
C PRO A 35 -10.01 -9.19 5.05
N SER A 36 -9.53 -10.34 4.57
CA SER A 36 -8.24 -10.40 3.89
C SER A 36 -8.23 -9.40 2.73
N SER A 37 -7.21 -8.53 2.73
CA SER A 37 -7.02 -7.52 1.69
C SER A 37 -6.89 -8.11 0.28
N ARG A 38 -6.59 -9.42 0.18
CA ARG A 38 -6.50 -10.17 -1.07
C ARG A 38 -7.80 -10.18 -1.88
N PHE A 39 -8.93 -10.11 -1.19
CA PHE A 39 -10.27 -10.20 -1.77
C PHE A 39 -11.06 -8.88 -1.69
N LEU A 40 -10.41 -7.77 -1.35
CA LEU A 40 -11.08 -6.48 -1.41
C LEU A 40 -11.42 -6.15 -2.87
N ASP A 41 -12.71 -5.89 -3.10
CA ASP A 41 -13.16 -5.23 -4.32
C ASP A 41 -12.76 -3.77 -4.26
N ILE A 42 -12.28 -3.25 -5.39
CA ILE A 42 -11.86 -1.86 -5.47
C ILE A 42 -13.11 -1.03 -5.67
N ASP A 43 -13.43 -0.19 -4.69
CA ASP A 43 -14.56 0.73 -4.77
C ASP A 43 -14.45 1.60 -6.02
N LYS A 44 -15.52 1.72 -6.80
CA LYS A 44 -15.50 2.48 -8.07
C LYS A 44 -15.06 3.95 -7.91
N ASP A 45 -15.19 4.49 -6.70
CA ASP A 45 -14.84 5.88 -6.37
C ASP A 45 -13.43 6.03 -5.74
N TYR A 46 -12.53 5.05 -5.93
CA TYR A 46 -11.15 5.13 -5.42
C TYR A 46 -10.39 6.40 -5.84
N LYS A 47 -10.82 7.08 -6.91
CA LYS A 47 -10.22 8.31 -7.43
C LYS A 47 -10.49 9.53 -6.55
N SER A 48 -11.58 9.56 -5.79
CA SER A 48 -11.90 10.64 -4.85
C SER A 48 -11.07 10.55 -3.57
N HIS A 49 -10.45 9.40 -3.31
CA HIS A 49 -9.66 9.16 -2.11
C HIS A 49 -8.38 10.01 -2.09
N PRO A 50 -8.00 10.64 -0.96
CA PRO A 50 -6.82 11.52 -0.88
C PRO A 50 -5.48 10.80 -1.14
N LEU A 51 -5.46 9.47 -1.08
CA LEU A 51 -4.28 8.66 -1.41
C LEU A 51 -4.07 8.45 -2.91
N TRP A 52 -5.09 8.74 -3.74
CA TRP A 52 -5.01 8.53 -5.18
C TRP A 52 -3.86 9.31 -5.84
N PRO A 53 -3.68 10.63 -5.59
CA PRO A 53 -2.54 11.38 -6.14
C PRO A 53 -1.18 10.79 -5.73
N ILE A 54 -1.06 10.29 -4.49
CA ILE A 54 0.17 9.69 -3.96
C ILE A 54 0.47 8.39 -4.70
N LEU A 55 -0.55 7.56 -4.96
CA LEU A 55 -0.41 6.35 -5.74
C LEU A 55 0.05 6.66 -7.17
N VAL A 56 -0.60 7.62 -7.83
CA VAL A 56 -0.22 8.05 -9.19
C VAL A 56 1.23 8.52 -9.24
N GLU A 57 1.63 9.39 -8.30
CA GLU A 57 3.00 9.88 -8.22
C GLU A 57 4.00 8.73 -8.01
N SER A 58 3.70 7.83 -7.08
CA SER A 58 4.57 6.70 -6.75
C SER A 58 4.77 5.78 -7.95
N VAL A 59 3.69 5.48 -8.67
CA VAL A 59 3.72 4.62 -9.85
C VAL A 59 4.49 5.31 -11.00
N ARG A 60 4.27 6.60 -11.25
CA ARG A 60 5.01 7.35 -12.29
C ARG A 60 6.51 7.41 -12.06
N ARG A 61 6.95 7.42 -10.78
CA ARG A 61 8.37 7.39 -10.41
C ARG A 61 9.02 6.02 -10.62
N SER A 62 8.24 4.96 -10.87
CA SER A 62 8.78 3.63 -11.15
C SER A 62 9.56 3.63 -12.47
N PRO A 63 10.81 3.13 -12.50
CA PRO A 63 11.60 3.05 -13.74
C PRO A 63 10.93 2.23 -14.85
N LEU A 64 10.10 1.27 -14.48
CA LEU A 64 9.39 0.38 -15.42
C LEU A 64 8.13 1.04 -16.00
N TYR A 65 7.66 2.15 -15.43
CA TYR A 65 6.37 2.73 -15.74
C TYR A 65 6.21 3.10 -17.22
N ALA A 66 7.19 3.82 -17.78
CA ALA A 66 7.15 4.25 -19.18
C ALA A 66 7.08 3.06 -20.15
N GLY A 67 7.82 1.99 -19.85
CA GLY A 67 7.79 0.75 -20.62
C GLY A 67 6.44 0.04 -20.53
N LEU A 68 5.87 -0.08 -19.34
CA LEU A 68 4.57 -0.69 -19.10
C LEU A 68 3.45 0.05 -19.83
N VAL A 69 3.43 1.39 -19.78
CA VAL A 69 2.46 2.23 -20.49
C VAL A 69 2.60 2.08 -22.00
N GLY A 70 3.83 2.11 -22.53
CA GLY A 70 4.09 1.91 -23.96
C GLY A 70 3.64 0.53 -24.45
N TYR A 71 3.93 -0.52 -23.67
CA TYR A 71 3.49 -1.88 -23.97
C TYR A 71 1.97 -2.01 -23.91
N PHE A 72 1.33 -1.44 -22.89
CA PHE A 72 -0.13 -1.45 -22.75
C PHE A 72 -0.80 -0.79 -23.96
N ARG A 73 -0.37 0.42 -24.34
CA ARG A 73 -0.94 1.17 -25.47
C ARG A 73 -0.77 0.45 -26.81
N SER A 74 0.38 -0.18 -27.03
CA SER A 74 0.72 -0.78 -28.33
C SER A 74 0.26 -2.22 -28.50
N LYS A 75 0.18 -3.00 -27.42
CA LYS A 75 -0.10 -4.45 -27.48
C LYS A 75 -1.40 -4.85 -26.82
N ILE A 76 -1.72 -4.28 -25.66
CA ILE A 76 -2.87 -4.72 -24.86
C ILE A 76 -4.15 -3.97 -25.26
N LYS A 77 -4.11 -2.63 -25.29
CA LYS A 77 -5.29 -1.78 -25.56
C LYS A 77 -6.00 -2.13 -26.88
N PRO A 78 -5.31 -2.42 -28.00
CA PRO A 78 -5.98 -2.82 -29.25
C PRO A 78 -6.64 -4.20 -29.18
N SER A 79 -6.13 -5.10 -28.34
CA SER A 79 -6.63 -6.48 -28.22
C SER A 79 -7.77 -6.60 -27.20
N SER A 80 -7.68 -5.84 -26.10
CA SER A 80 -8.59 -5.92 -24.95
C SER A 80 -8.83 -4.52 -24.38
N PRO A 81 -9.71 -3.71 -25.00
CA PRO A 81 -9.95 -2.32 -24.59
C PRO A 81 -10.59 -2.21 -23.20
N ASP A 82 -11.38 -3.20 -22.79
CA ASP A 82 -12.16 -3.20 -21.54
C ASP A 82 -11.53 -4.04 -20.42
N ILE A 83 -10.20 -4.25 -20.47
CA ILE A 83 -9.49 -5.08 -19.49
C ILE A 83 -9.62 -4.52 -18.06
N ASN A 84 -9.93 -5.40 -17.10
CA ASN A 84 -10.05 -5.03 -15.69
C ASN A 84 -8.65 -4.80 -15.06
N PRO A 85 -8.47 -3.82 -14.15
CA PRO A 85 -7.24 -3.66 -13.39
C PRO A 85 -6.65 -4.94 -12.80
N ARG A 86 -7.48 -5.86 -12.28
CA ARG A 86 -6.99 -7.13 -11.69
C ARG A 86 -6.40 -8.07 -12.74
N GLU A 87 -7.03 -8.16 -13.90
CA GLU A 87 -6.55 -8.96 -15.02
C GLU A 87 -5.25 -8.38 -15.58
N LEU A 88 -5.19 -7.05 -15.73
CA LEU A 88 -3.96 -6.37 -16.16
C LEU A 88 -2.81 -6.61 -15.18
N ALA A 89 -3.08 -6.53 -13.87
CA ALA A 89 -2.10 -6.78 -12.83
C ALA A 89 -1.54 -8.21 -12.92
N SER A 90 -2.40 -9.21 -13.08
CA SER A 90 -1.99 -10.60 -13.27
C SER A 90 -1.21 -10.82 -14.56
N MET A 91 -1.65 -10.21 -15.67
CA MET A 91 -1.01 -10.38 -16.98
C MET A 91 0.38 -9.76 -17.04
N LEU A 92 0.57 -8.57 -16.46
CA LEU A 92 1.87 -7.88 -16.45
C LEU A 92 2.73 -8.23 -15.23
N SER A 93 2.23 -9.07 -14.31
CA SER A 93 2.88 -9.38 -13.04
C SER A 93 3.26 -8.11 -12.24
N ILE A 94 2.33 -7.15 -12.20
CA ILE A 94 2.46 -5.88 -11.49
C ILE A 94 1.46 -5.79 -10.34
N THR A 95 1.61 -4.80 -9.48
CA THR A 95 0.64 -4.54 -8.41
C THR A 95 -0.69 -4.01 -8.98
N ILE A 96 -1.77 -4.22 -8.24
CA ILE A 96 -3.09 -3.69 -8.61
C ILE A 96 -3.10 -2.16 -8.70
N GLY A 97 -2.31 -1.50 -7.84
CA GLY A 97 -2.16 -0.04 -7.86
C GLY A 97 -1.52 0.46 -9.15
N GLU A 98 -0.46 -0.21 -9.63
CA GLU A 98 0.16 0.12 -10.92
C GLU A 98 -0.82 -0.08 -12.08
N ALA A 99 -1.57 -1.19 -12.08
CA ALA A 99 -2.57 -1.46 -13.09
C ALA A 99 -3.69 -0.38 -13.12
N LEU A 100 -4.17 0.05 -11.95
CA LEU A 100 -5.16 1.13 -11.85
C LEU A 100 -4.65 2.43 -12.47
N VAL A 101 -3.42 2.83 -12.16
CA VAL A 101 -2.83 4.07 -12.68
C VAL A 101 -2.60 3.97 -14.19
N ILE A 102 -2.08 2.84 -14.69
CA ILE A 102 -1.89 2.63 -16.13
C ILE A 102 -3.21 2.76 -16.88
N LEU A 103 -4.26 2.10 -16.40
CA LEU A 103 -5.58 2.17 -17.03
C LEU A 103 -6.19 3.56 -16.93
N HIS A 104 -6.09 4.22 -15.78
CA HIS A 104 -6.58 5.58 -15.60
C HIS A 104 -5.94 6.54 -16.60
N GLU A 105 -4.61 6.50 -16.74
CA GLU A 105 -3.90 7.38 -17.66
C GLU A 105 -4.17 7.02 -19.11
N CYS A 106 -4.17 5.75 -19.48
CA CYS A 106 -4.38 5.34 -20.87
C CYS A 106 -5.83 5.51 -21.35
N ASN A 107 -6.80 5.62 -20.43
CA ASN A 107 -8.21 5.87 -20.73
C ASN A 107 -8.61 7.34 -20.54
N GLY A 108 -7.83 8.13 -19.78
CA GLY A 108 -8.08 9.55 -19.54
C GLY A 108 -7.26 10.52 -20.39
N GLN A 109 -6.42 10.03 -21.31
CA GLN A 109 -5.79 10.86 -22.33
C GLN A 109 -6.70 10.95 -23.57
N GLU A 110 -7.75 11.76 -23.46
CA GLU A 110 -8.38 12.48 -24.59
C GLU A 110 -8.08 13.97 -24.44
#